data_AF-A0A947W990-F1
#
_entry.id   AF-A0A947W990-F1
#
_cell.length_a   1.000
_cell.length_b   1.000
_cell.length_c   1.000
_cell.angle_alpha   90.00
_cell.angle_beta   90.00
_cell.angle_gamma   90.00
#
_symmetry.space_group_name_H-M   'P 1'
#
loop_
_entity.id
_entity.type
_entity.pdbx_description
1 polymer ?
#
loop_
_entity_poly.entity_id
_entity_poly.type
_entity_poly.pdbx_seq_one_letter_code
_entity_poly.pdbx_strand_id
1 'polypeptide(L)'
;MNKQRLIVTMKDINRYKVLQEVIEKKLKGTEAAELLQVTPVHVSRLKTKLSKEGFDGILRKTPSLPPNKKITEEMIKEIIRVRKDFYYDFNIMHFKDKLEENHNIHLCYESLR
;
A
#
# COMPACT_ATOMS: atom_id res chain seq x y z
N MET A 1 27.16 14.50 -7.82
CA MET A 1 25.84 14.23 -8.42
C MET A 1 25.38 12.84 -8.01
N ASN A 2 24.48 12.73 -7.03
CA ASN A 2 24.00 11.43 -6.54
C ASN A 2 23.13 10.76 -7.60
N LYS A 3 23.68 9.76 -8.32
CA LYS A 3 22.91 8.87 -9.20
C LYS A 3 21.98 8.02 -8.33
N GLN A 4 20.73 8.43 -8.18
CA GLN A 4 19.69 7.57 -7.63
C GLN A 4 19.48 6.40 -8.58
N ARG A 5 19.80 5.18 -8.12
CA ARG A 5 19.52 3.94 -8.86
C ARG A 5 18.11 3.49 -8.52
N LEU A 6 17.18 3.70 -9.45
CA LEU A 6 15.82 3.19 -9.35
C LEU A 6 15.80 1.77 -9.95
N ILE A 7 15.26 0.82 -9.20
CA ILE A 7 14.96 -0.53 -9.73
C ILE A 7 13.65 -0.40 -10.48
N VAL A 8 13.71 -0.56 -11.80
CA VAL A 8 12.58 -0.36 -12.70
C VAL A 8 12.28 -1.66 -13.43
N THR A 9 11.00 -1.94 -13.66
CA THR A 9 10.61 -3.05 -14.53
C THR A 9 10.51 -2.54 -15.96
N MET A 10 10.67 -3.41 -16.94
CA MET A 10 10.45 -3.06 -18.36
C MET A 10 9.03 -2.51 -18.62
N LYS A 11 8.05 -2.93 -17.82
CA LYS A 11 6.69 -2.35 -17.83
C LYS A 11 6.66 -0.87 -17.43
N ASP A 12 7.46 -0.47 -16.44
CA ASP A 12 7.53 0.92 -15.98
C ASP A 12 8.15 1.83 -17.04
N ILE A 13 9.17 1.34 -17.74
CA ILE A 13 9.83 2.04 -18.85
C ILE A 13 8.84 2.24 -20.01
N ASN A 14 8.13 1.18 -20.41
CA ASN A 14 7.13 1.27 -21.47
C ASN A 14 6.01 2.24 -21.10
N ARG A 15 5.56 2.19 -19.84
CA ARG A 15 4.52 3.08 -19.31
C ARG A 15 4.94 4.54 -19.35
N TYR A 16 6.18 4.84 -18.98
CA TYR A 16 6.73 6.19 -19.08
C TYR A 16 6.77 6.69 -20.52
N LYS A 17 7.25 5.86 -21.46
CA LYS A 17 7.34 6.23 -22.87
C LYS A 17 5.97 6.61 -23.44
N VAL A 18 4.96 5.76 -23.23
CA VAL A 18 3.59 6.03 -23.70
C VAL A 18 3.01 7.29 -23.06
N LEU A 19 3.23 7.50 -21.75
CA LEU A 19 2.76 8.72 -21.08
C LEU A 19 3.46 9.99 -21.57
N GLN A 20 4.75 9.89 -21.93
CA GLN A 20 5.50 11.00 -22.51
C GLN A 20 4.91 11.39 -23.87
N GLU A 21 4.58 10.40 -24.72
CA GLU A 21 3.93 10.64 -26.02
C GLU A 21 2.54 11.28 -25.88
N VAL A 22 1.79 10.93 -24.83
CA VAL A 22 0.52 11.58 -24.48
C VAL A 22 0.70 13.03 -24.02
N ILE A 23 1.79 13.34 -23.30
CA ILE A 23 2.12 14.71 -22.88
C ILE A 23 2.54 15.55 -24.09
N GLU A 24 3.34 14.98 -24.99
CA GLU A 24 3.78 15.60 -26.25
C GLU A 24 2.64 15.73 -27.29
N LYS A 25 1.41 15.33 -26.94
CA LYS A 25 0.21 15.33 -27.80
C LYS A 25 0.38 14.49 -29.08
N LYS A 26 1.35 13.57 -29.11
CA LYS A 26 1.55 12.63 -30.22
C LYS A 26 0.56 11.47 -30.19
N LEU A 27 -0.03 11.19 -29.03
CA LEU A 27 -0.91 10.05 -28.81
C LEU A 27 -2.15 10.45 -28.00
N LYS A 28 -3.35 9.98 -28.38
CA LYS A 28 -4.57 10.26 -27.62
C LYS A 28 -4.61 9.46 -26.33
N GLY A 29 -5.20 10.03 -25.27
CA GLY A 29 -5.32 9.35 -23.97
C GLY A 29 -6.10 8.03 -24.03
N THR A 30 -7.00 7.86 -25.00
CA THR A 30 -7.72 6.61 -25.29
C THR A 30 -6.80 5.55 -25.91
N GLU A 31 -5.96 5.92 -26.88
CA GLU A 31 -4.99 4.99 -27.47
C GLU A 31 -3.95 4.54 -26.44
N ALA A 32 -3.52 5.46 -25.55
CA ALA A 32 -2.62 5.13 -24.45
C ALA A 32 -3.26 4.16 -23.46
N ALA A 33 -4.57 4.28 -23.24
CA ALA A 33 -5.32 3.39 -22.38
C ALA A 33 -5.31 1.94 -22.94
N GLU A 34 -5.48 1.78 -24.26
CA GLU A 34 -5.40 0.48 -24.91
C GLU A 34 -3.98 -0.11 -24.85
N LEU A 35 -2.96 0.69 -25.17
CA LEU A 35 -1.55 0.26 -25.14
C LEU A 35 -1.08 -0.15 -23.73
N LEU A 36 -1.57 0.55 -22.70
CA LEU A 36 -1.21 0.28 -21.31
C LEU A 36 -2.19 -0.67 -20.61
N GLN A 37 -3.25 -1.11 -21.29
CA GLN A 37 -4.35 -1.90 -20.73
C GLN A 37 -4.92 -1.29 -19.44
N VAL A 38 -5.10 0.04 -19.43
CA VAL A 38 -5.67 0.78 -18.30
C VAL A 38 -6.83 1.66 -18.76
N THR A 39 -7.69 2.07 -17.83
CA THR A 39 -8.79 2.98 -18.15
C THR A 39 -8.26 4.38 -18.53
N PRO A 40 -8.91 5.13 -19.45
CA PRO A 40 -8.53 6.50 -19.80
C PRO A 40 -8.44 7.46 -18.61
N VAL A 41 -9.28 7.28 -17.58
CA VAL A 41 -9.19 8.03 -16.31
C VAL A 41 -7.86 7.76 -15.60
N HIS A 42 -7.39 6.52 -15.63
CA HIS A 42 -6.11 6.13 -15.05
C HIS A 42 -4.95 6.76 -15.83
N VAL A 43 -5.03 6.85 -17.17
CA VAL A 43 -4.05 7.60 -17.99
C VAL A 43 -3.99 9.07 -17.57
N SER A 44 -5.15 9.72 -17.36
CA SER A 44 -5.19 11.11 -16.89
C SER A 44 -4.56 11.29 -15.50
N ARG A 45 -4.82 10.36 -14.57
CA ARG A 45 -4.17 10.33 -13.25
C ARG A 45 -2.66 10.17 -13.36
N LEU A 46 -2.19 9.26 -14.21
CA LEU A 46 -0.77 9.03 -14.43
C LEU A 46 -0.09 10.25 -15.07
N LYS A 47 -0.75 10.89 -16.05
CA LYS A 47 -0.27 12.14 -16.66
C LYS A 47 -0.07 13.22 -15.60
N THR A 48 -1.05 13.37 -14.71
CA THR A 48 -0.97 14.33 -13.59
C THR A 48 0.18 14.00 -12.63
N LYS A 49 0.36 12.73 -12.28
CA LYS A 49 1.49 12.29 -11.43
C LYS A 49 2.84 12.52 -12.11
N LEU A 50 2.96 12.16 -13.39
CA LEU A 50 4.17 12.37 -14.18
C LEU A 50 4.54 13.86 -14.25
N SER A 51 3.55 14.74 -14.40
CA SER A 51 3.78 16.19 -14.41
C SER A 51 4.21 16.77 -13.06
N LYS A 52 3.86 16.11 -11.93
CA LYS A 52 4.15 16.60 -10.57
C LYS A 52 5.42 16.00 -9.97
N GLU A 53 5.58 14.69 -10.11
CA GLU A 53 6.62 13.88 -9.46
C GLU A 53 7.63 13.29 -10.46
N GLY A 54 7.45 13.53 -11.77
CA GLY A 54 8.30 12.97 -12.81
C GLY A 54 8.19 11.44 -12.90
N PHE A 55 9.28 10.79 -13.29
CA PHE A 55 9.34 9.32 -13.43
C PHE A 55 9.08 8.59 -12.10
N ASP A 56 9.47 9.19 -10.96
CA ASP A 56 9.25 8.62 -9.62
C ASP A 56 7.76 8.45 -9.27
N GLY A 57 6.91 9.36 -9.76
CA GLY A 57 5.46 9.30 -9.52
C GLY A 57 4.74 8.16 -10.23
N ILE A 58 5.32 7.63 -11.31
CA ILE A 58 4.76 6.49 -12.06
C ILE A 58 5.22 5.16 -11.46
N LEU A 59 6.40 5.14 -10.85
CA LEU A 59 6.95 3.94 -10.26
C LEU A 59 5.99 3.40 -9.20
N ARG A 60 5.85 2.08 -9.21
CA ARG A 60 5.08 1.40 -8.19
C ARG A 60 5.79 1.58 -6.86
N LYS A 61 5.30 2.51 -6.04
CA LYS A 61 5.68 2.63 -4.64
C LYS A 61 5.07 1.43 -3.91
N THR A 62 5.90 0.41 -3.66
CA THR A 62 5.51 -0.64 -2.72
C THR A 62 5.32 0.03 -1.37
N PRO A 63 4.16 -0.10 -0.71
CA PRO A 63 4.01 0.45 0.62
C PRO A 63 5.12 -0.15 1.50
N SER A 64 5.77 0.69 2.30
CA SER A 64 6.84 0.28 3.21
C SER A 64 6.39 -0.80 4.19
N LEU A 65 5.08 -0.88 4.47
CA LEU A 65 4.43 -1.97 5.19
C LEU A 65 3.46 -2.74 4.28
N PRO A 66 3.47 -4.08 4.33
CA PRO A 66 2.37 -4.86 3.76
C PRO A 66 1.05 -4.49 4.46
N PRO A 67 -0.09 -4.47 3.75
CA PRO A 67 -1.40 -4.13 4.33
C PRO A 67 -1.84 -5.07 5.47
N ASN A 68 -1.17 -6.22 5.64
CA ASN A 68 -1.41 -7.18 6.72
C ASN A 68 -0.60 -6.92 8.01
N LYS A 69 0.31 -5.93 8.04
CA LYS A 69 0.95 -5.46 9.28
C LYS A 69 0.13 -4.37 9.97
N LYS A 70 -1.20 -4.58 10.09
CA LYS A 70 -2.02 -3.76 11.01
C LYS A 70 -1.67 -4.02 12.47
N ILE A 71 -0.98 -5.12 12.74
CA ILE A 71 -0.49 -5.47 14.07
C ILE A 71 0.96 -5.03 14.15
N THR A 72 1.19 -3.90 14.82
CA THR A 72 2.54 -3.44 15.16
C THR A 72 3.13 -4.36 16.22
N GLU A 73 4.45 -4.54 16.22
CA GLU A 73 5.15 -5.31 17.26
C GLU A 73 4.85 -4.80 18.68
N GLU A 74 4.58 -3.50 18.81
CA GLU A 74 4.14 -2.85 20.03
C GLU A 74 2.77 -3.35 20.51
N MET A 75 1.80 -3.49 19.59
CA MET A 75 0.49 -4.09 19.91
C MET A 75 0.63 -5.54 20.37
N ILE A 76 1.50 -6.33 19.75
CA ILE A 76 1.73 -7.73 20.16
C ILE A 76 2.25 -7.79 21.60
N LYS A 77 3.22 -6.94 21.94
CA LYS A 77 3.78 -6.86 23.30
C LYS A 77 2.73 -6.43 24.31
N GLU A 78 1.89 -5.46 23.96
CA GLU A 78 0.79 -5.00 24.81
C GLU A 78 -0.23 -6.12 25.06
N ILE A 79 -0.65 -6.84 24.02
CA ILE A 79 -1.59 -7.97 24.13
C ILE A 79 -1.02 -9.07 25.03
N ILE A 80 0.26 -9.43 24.89
CA ILE A 80 0.92 -10.43 25.74
C ILE A 80 0.99 -9.95 27.19
N ARG A 81 1.30 -8.67 27.42
CA ARG A 81 1.35 -8.09 28.76
C ARG A 81 -0.02 -8.12 29.43
N VAL A 82 -1.04 -7.65 28.73
CA VAL A 82 -2.43 -7.59 29.22
C VAL A 82 -2.97 -8.99 29.51
N ARG A 83 -2.65 -9.98 28.66
CA ARG A 83 -2.98 -11.39 28.92
C ARG A 83 -2.33 -11.92 30.19
N LYS A 84 -1.05 -11.60 30.44
CA LYS A 84 -0.33 -12.07 31.64
C LYS A 84 -0.75 -11.36 32.92
N ASP A 85 -1.02 -10.06 32.85
CA ASP A 85 -1.23 -9.19 34.01
C ASP A 85 -2.70 -9.18 34.47
N PHE A 86 -3.66 -9.16 33.53
CA PHE A 86 -5.08 -8.97 33.84
C PHE A 86 -5.97 -10.17 33.48
N TYR A 87 -5.58 -10.98 32.49
CA TYR A 87 -6.46 -12.01 31.90
C TYR A 87 -5.82 -13.39 31.77
N TYR A 88 -5.00 -13.79 32.75
CA TYR A 88 -4.21 -15.02 32.70
C TYR A 88 -5.08 -16.29 32.50
N ASP A 89 -6.26 -16.32 33.12
CA ASP A 89 -7.18 -17.46 33.09
C ASP A 89 -8.28 -17.34 32.00
N PHE A 90 -8.29 -16.25 31.22
CA PHE A 90 -9.35 -16.00 30.27
C PHE A 90 -9.18 -16.84 29.01
N ASN A 91 -10.29 -17.41 28.54
CA ASN A 91 -10.34 -18.05 27.23
C ASN A 91 -10.18 -16.99 26.12
N ILE A 92 -9.68 -17.39 24.94
CA ILE A 92 -9.36 -16.48 23.81
C ILE A 92 -10.57 -15.61 23.41
N MET A 93 -11.78 -16.17 23.50
CA MET A 93 -13.02 -15.46 23.20
C MET A 93 -13.31 -14.32 24.20
N HIS A 94 -13.17 -14.58 25.50
CA HIS A 94 -13.34 -13.55 26.53
C HIS A 94 -12.21 -12.53 26.51
N PHE A 95 -11.00 -12.95 26.17
CA PHE A 95 -9.86 -12.07 26.01
C PHE A 95 -10.05 -11.11 24.82
N LYS A 96 -10.60 -11.59 23.70
CA LYS A 96 -10.98 -10.74 22.55
C LYS A 96 -11.98 -9.67 22.96
N ASP A 97 -13.02 -10.06 23.70
CA ASP A 97 -14.06 -9.15 24.17
C ASP A 97 -13.45 -8.03 25.05
N LYS A 98 -12.60 -8.42 26.00
CA LYS A 98 -11.91 -7.45 26.88
C LYS A 98 -10.87 -6.59 26.18
N LEU A 99 -10.21 -7.09 25.14
CA LEU A 99 -9.31 -6.30 24.30
C LEU A 99 -10.07 -5.22 23.52
N GLU A 100 -11.27 -5.53 23.04
CA GLU A 100 -12.12 -4.60 22.30
C GLU A 100 -12.70 -3.54 23.25
N GLU A 101 -13.22 -3.96 24.41
CA GLU A 101 -13.83 -3.07 25.40
C GLU A 101 -12.82 -2.15 26.11
N ASN A 102 -11.71 -2.69 26.61
CA ASN A 102 -10.79 -1.95 27.49
C ASN A 102 -9.58 -1.35 26.77
N HIS A 103 -9.16 -1.94 25.65
CA HIS A 103 -7.96 -1.53 24.92
C HIS A 103 -8.27 -1.00 23.50
N ASN A 104 -9.53 -1.05 23.06
CA ASN A 104 -9.96 -0.65 21.72
C ASN A 104 -9.23 -1.39 20.57
N ILE A 105 -8.65 -2.55 20.88
CA ILE A 105 -7.89 -3.38 19.95
C ILE A 105 -8.85 -4.36 19.28
N HIS A 106 -9.16 -4.09 18.01
CA HIS A 106 -10.05 -4.94 17.21
C HIS A 106 -9.24 -5.99 16.46
N LEU A 107 -9.22 -7.22 16.98
CA LEU A 107 -8.54 -8.36 16.37
C LEU A 107 -9.51 -9.50 16.10
N CYS A 108 -9.27 -10.22 15.00
CA CYS A 108 -10.00 -11.45 14.71
C CYS A 108 -9.55 -12.57 15.67
N TYR A 109 -10.44 -13.53 15.92
CA TYR A 109 -10.13 -14.71 16.76
C TYR A 109 -8.86 -15.44 16.26
N GLU A 110 -8.73 -15.58 14.95
CA GLU A 110 -7.57 -16.19 14.29
C GLU A 110 -6.25 -15.45 14.54
N SER A 111 -6.31 -14.15 14.83
CA SER A 111 -5.12 -13.33 15.13
C SER A 111 -4.70 -13.40 16.60
N LEU A 112 -5.55 -13.97 17.47
CA LEU A 112 -5.31 -14.14 18.91
C LEU A 112 -5.00 -15.59 19.30
N ARG A 113 -5.21 -16.55 18.38
CA ARG A 113 -4.87 -17.97 18.54
C ARG A 113 -3.37 -18.20 18.37
#